data_AF-X0W168-F1
#
_entry.id   AF-X0W168-F1
#
_cell.length_a   1.000
_cell.length_b   1.000
_cell.length_c   1.000
_cell.angle_alpha   90.00
_cell.angle_beta   90.00
_cell.angle_gamma   90.00
#
_symmetry.space_group_name_H-M   'P 1'
#
loop_
_entity.id
_entity.type
_entity.pdbx_description
1 polymer ?
#
loop_
_entity_poly.entity_id
_entity_poly.type
_entity_poly.pdbx_seq_one_letter_code
_entity_poly.pdbx_strand_id
1 'polypeptide(L)'
;AIDIFLKQAYAYESAKAYEDTVSVLNRIDDLRRRAEKVGVMLPVPDDYADFRQEMTGAAIASLFEQGEYSEHAGDWTEALRKYERLKRLYPLSSAENMRADQARARVYTKWAEQDLARQYYRAAFRHAQKVIDILGPDKGPGITALEIQRVALTAGTLTVAILPFWSSERVADEAPRGMARELYDILLYEYLSEPVLFIAVADPGVVHREIRRLRFRDRALSRNMAARVGQNINTDFVVIGSMESYLQEEQDPQ
;
A
#
# COMPACT_ATOMS: atom_id res chain seq x y z
N ALA A 1 26.19 39.94 -4.82
CA ALA A 1 25.12 38.91 -4.85
C ALA A 1 25.35 37.85 -3.77
N ILE A 2 26.53 37.25 -3.70
CA ILE A 2 26.91 36.28 -2.64
C ILE A 2 26.69 36.85 -1.24
N ASP A 3 27.15 38.09 -0.97
CA ASP A 3 26.98 38.73 0.34
C ASP A 3 25.51 38.90 0.78
N ILE A 4 24.60 39.08 -0.19
CA ILE A 4 23.16 39.20 0.10
C ILE A 4 22.63 37.84 0.55
N PHE A 5 23.01 36.76 -0.16
CA PHE A 5 22.63 35.41 0.23
C PHE A 5 23.25 34.98 1.56
N LEU A 6 24.51 35.33 1.83
CA LEU A 6 25.15 35.03 3.11
C LEU A 6 24.46 35.76 4.27
N LYS A 7 24.17 37.07 4.12
CA LYS A 7 23.38 37.81 5.12
C LYS A 7 22.02 37.17 5.37
N GLN A 8 21.36 36.68 4.32
CA GLN A 8 20.09 35.98 4.43
C GLN A 8 20.24 34.62 5.15
N ALA A 9 21.29 33.85 4.85
CA ALA A 9 21.57 32.58 5.51
C ALA A 9 21.82 32.76 7.02
N TYR A 10 22.64 33.74 7.42
CA TYR A 10 22.87 34.06 8.84
C TYR A 10 21.60 34.53 9.56
N ALA A 11 20.72 35.26 8.88
CA ALA A 11 19.43 35.64 9.44
C ALA A 11 18.52 34.43 9.69
N TYR A 12 18.47 33.46 8.77
CA TYR A 12 17.71 32.22 8.96
C TYR A 12 18.30 31.33 10.05
N GLU A 13 19.63 31.20 10.10
CA GLU A 13 20.32 30.51 11.19
C GLU A 13 19.95 31.10 12.56
N SER A 14 20.01 32.44 12.68
CA SER A 14 19.66 33.14 13.94
C SER A 14 18.21 32.87 14.36
N ALA A 15 17.32 32.65 13.39
CA ALA A 15 15.92 32.26 13.62
C ALA A 15 15.71 30.75 13.78
N LYS A 16 16.79 29.94 13.77
CA LYS A 16 16.75 28.46 13.75
C LYS A 16 15.97 27.86 12.57
N ALA A 17 15.84 28.61 11.48
CA ALA A 17 15.21 28.18 10.24
C ALA A 17 16.22 27.41 9.38
N TYR A 18 16.77 26.31 9.92
CA TYR A 18 17.91 25.60 9.32
C TYR A 18 17.64 25.07 7.90
N GLU A 19 16.42 24.62 7.61
CA GLU A 19 16.05 24.20 6.26
C GLU A 19 16.12 25.36 5.24
N ASP A 20 15.68 26.56 5.65
CA ASP A 20 15.74 27.76 4.81
C ASP A 20 17.19 28.24 4.65
N THR A 21 18.00 28.15 5.71
CA THR A 21 19.45 28.39 5.64
C THR A 21 20.09 27.49 4.58
N VAL A 22 19.88 26.17 4.64
CA VAL A 22 20.45 25.24 3.66
C VAL A 22 19.93 25.51 2.25
N SER A 23 18.66 25.90 2.09
CA SER A 23 18.11 26.27 0.78
C SER A 23 18.86 27.46 0.17
N VAL A 24 19.19 28.48 0.97
CA VAL A 24 19.97 29.63 0.53
C VAL A 24 21.42 29.23 0.19
N LEU A 25 22.04 28.38 1.00
CA LEU A 25 23.40 27.88 0.74
C LEU A 25 23.47 27.08 -0.58
N ASN A 26 22.47 26.24 -0.86
CA ASN A 26 22.39 25.53 -2.15
C ASN A 26 22.30 26.50 -3.34
N ARG A 27 21.58 27.63 -3.19
CA ARG A 27 21.52 28.68 -4.23
C ARG A 27 22.87 29.36 -4.43
N ILE A 28 23.64 29.57 -3.36
CA ILE A 28 25.02 30.08 -3.44
C ILE A 28 25.87 29.09 -4.24
N ASP A 29 25.83 27.80 -3.90
CA ASP A 29 26.61 26.76 -4.58
C ASP A 29 26.25 26.65 -6.06
N ASP A 30 24.95 26.68 -6.40
CA ASP A 30 24.50 26.65 -7.79
C ASP A 30 24.93 27.89 -8.57
N LEU A 31 24.89 29.07 -7.95
CA LEU A 31 25.39 30.30 -8.57
C LEU A 31 26.89 30.22 -8.82
N ARG A 32 27.68 29.75 -7.84
CA ARG A 32 29.13 29.55 -7.97
C ARG A 32 29.45 28.58 -9.10
N ARG A 33 28.78 27.43 -9.14
CA ARG A 33 28.95 26.42 -10.19
C ARG A 33 28.60 26.97 -11.59
N ARG A 34 27.58 27.82 -11.71
CA ARG A 34 27.23 28.46 -12.99
C ARG A 34 28.24 29.53 -13.41
N ALA A 35 28.74 30.33 -12.47
CA ALA A 35 29.75 31.35 -12.74
C ALA A 35 31.10 30.71 -13.15
N GLU A 36 31.47 29.61 -12.51
CA GLU A 36 32.70 28.87 -12.83
C GLU A 36 32.69 28.34 -14.27
N LYS A 37 31.52 27.90 -14.78
CA LYS A 37 31.38 27.47 -16.19
C LYS A 37 31.69 28.55 -17.21
N VAL A 38 31.66 29.83 -16.83
CA VAL A 38 32.04 30.97 -17.68
C VAL A 38 33.36 31.61 -17.26
N GLY A 39 34.16 30.89 -16.45
CA GLY A 39 35.49 31.33 -15.99
C GLY A 39 35.47 32.36 -14.86
N VAL A 40 34.32 32.60 -14.22
CA VAL A 40 34.18 33.55 -13.11
C VAL A 40 34.18 32.82 -11.78
N MET A 41 35.19 33.06 -10.96
CA MET A 41 35.23 32.55 -9.58
C MET A 41 34.57 33.56 -8.63
N LEU A 42 33.48 33.14 -7.99
CA LEU A 42 32.83 33.94 -6.95
C LEU A 42 33.39 33.56 -5.57
N PRO A 43 34.02 34.50 -4.84
CA PRO A 43 34.60 34.24 -3.54
C PRO A 43 33.51 33.99 -2.50
N VAL A 44 33.83 33.15 -1.52
CA VAL A 44 33.07 32.91 -0.29
C VAL A 44 34.03 33.03 0.90
N PRO A 45 33.53 33.29 2.11
CA PRO A 45 34.34 33.22 3.32
C PRO A 45 35.07 31.89 3.47
N ASP A 46 36.24 31.89 4.12
CA ASP A 46 37.08 30.71 4.28
C ASP A 46 36.38 29.60 5.09
N ASP A 47 35.51 29.98 6.03
CA ASP A 47 34.71 29.11 6.89
C ASP A 47 33.39 28.63 6.24
N TYR A 48 33.12 29.00 4.99
CA TYR A 48 31.85 28.69 4.31
C TYR A 48 31.55 27.19 4.25
N ALA A 49 32.58 26.36 4.03
CA ALA A 49 32.42 24.91 3.96
C ALA A 49 31.97 24.32 5.30
N ASP A 50 32.60 24.74 6.39
CA ASP A 50 32.28 24.30 7.75
C ASP A 50 30.89 24.78 8.14
N PHE A 51 30.57 26.05 7.89
CA PHE A 51 29.24 26.61 8.11
C PHE A 51 28.16 25.81 7.37
N ARG A 52 28.40 25.46 6.11
CA ARG A 52 27.46 24.65 5.32
C ARG A 52 27.26 23.27 5.91
N GLN A 53 28.32 22.61 6.35
CA GLN A 53 28.25 21.29 6.96
C GLN A 53 27.46 21.34 8.28
N GLU A 54 27.73 22.35 9.12
CA GLU A 54 27.04 22.56 10.38
C GLU A 54 25.54 22.81 10.16
N MET A 55 25.18 23.73 9.24
CA MET A 55 23.77 24.04 8.94
C MET A 55 23.03 22.85 8.33
N THR A 56 23.72 22.02 7.54
CA THR A 56 23.15 20.77 7.02
C THR A 56 22.85 19.80 8.16
N GLY A 57 23.80 19.60 9.08
CA GLY A 57 23.61 18.76 10.27
C GLY A 57 22.47 19.26 11.16
N ALA A 58 22.38 20.57 11.39
CA ALA A 58 21.32 21.21 12.15
C ALA A 58 19.94 21.02 11.49
N ALA A 59 19.85 21.13 10.17
CA ALA A 59 18.60 20.90 9.43
C ALA A 59 18.14 19.43 9.51
N ILE A 60 19.08 18.48 9.40
CA ILE A 60 18.80 17.04 9.58
C ILE A 60 18.29 16.79 11.00
N ALA A 61 18.98 17.31 12.02
CA ALA A 61 18.58 17.15 13.42
C ALA A 61 17.20 17.74 13.70
N SER A 62 16.92 18.94 13.19
CA SER A 62 15.62 19.61 13.34
C SER A 62 14.49 18.82 12.68
N LEU A 63 14.70 18.24 11.50
CA LEU A 63 13.69 17.42 10.83
C LEU A 63 13.40 16.12 11.59
N PHE A 64 14.42 15.50 12.21
CA PHE A 64 14.19 14.38 13.12
C PHE A 64 13.34 14.79 14.30
N GLU A 65 13.68 15.89 14.98
CA GLU A 65 12.93 16.39 16.14
C GLU A 65 11.47 16.71 15.79
N GLN A 66 11.23 17.39 14.66
CA GLN A 66 9.87 17.68 14.17
C GLN A 66 9.08 16.40 13.84
N GLY A 67 9.74 15.40 13.26
CA GLY A 67 9.14 14.10 12.96
C GLY A 67 8.77 13.34 14.23
N GLU A 68 9.67 13.32 15.22
CA GLU A 68 9.47 12.69 16.53
C GLU A 68 8.35 13.39 17.32
N TYR A 69 8.30 14.72 17.29
CA TYR A 69 7.19 15.49 17.87
C TYR A 69 5.84 15.11 17.25
N SER A 70 5.78 15.01 15.92
CA SER A 70 4.55 14.63 15.20
C SER A 70 4.15 13.17 15.51
N GLU A 71 5.12 12.27 15.63
CA GLU A 71 4.90 10.89 16.07
C GLU A 71 4.30 10.84 17.49
N HIS A 72 4.82 11.65 18.42
CA HIS A 72 4.29 11.73 19.78
C HIS A 72 2.89 12.33 19.84
N ALA A 73 2.57 13.26 18.94
CA ALA A 73 1.22 13.82 18.80
C ALA A 73 0.21 12.87 18.13
N GLY A 74 0.67 11.73 17.60
CA GLY A 74 -0.16 10.81 16.83
C GLY A 74 -0.48 11.29 15.40
N ASP A 75 0.22 12.32 14.92
CA ASP A 75 0.12 12.78 13.54
C ASP A 75 1.10 12.00 12.65
N TRP A 76 0.68 10.80 12.27
CA TRP A 76 1.49 9.87 11.48
C TRP A 76 1.82 10.41 10.10
N THR A 77 0.88 11.15 9.49
CA THR A 77 1.06 11.69 8.14
C THR A 77 2.14 12.76 8.15
N GLU A 78 2.07 13.68 9.11
CA GLU A 78 3.07 14.73 9.23
C GLU A 78 4.44 14.17 9.60
N ALA A 79 4.51 13.20 10.53
CA ALA A 79 5.75 12.54 10.90
C ALA A 79 6.45 11.91 9.69
N LEU A 80 5.72 11.13 8.87
CA LEU A 80 6.27 10.53 7.65
C LEU A 80 6.70 11.60 6.65
N ARG A 81 5.95 12.68 6.49
CA ARG A 81 6.31 13.79 5.60
C ARG A 81 7.66 14.40 5.99
N LYS A 82 7.95 14.54 7.30
CA LYS A 82 9.26 15.03 7.79
C LYS A 82 10.39 14.05 7.44
N TYR A 83 10.22 12.77 7.74
CA TYR A 83 11.25 11.76 7.47
C TYR A 83 11.50 11.54 5.97
N GLU A 84 10.47 11.59 5.14
CA GLU A 84 10.61 11.47 3.68
C GLU A 84 11.27 12.71 3.07
N ARG A 85 10.92 13.90 3.55
CA ARG A 85 11.61 15.14 3.17
C ARG A 85 13.09 15.09 3.55
N LEU A 86 13.42 14.56 4.73
CA LEU A 86 14.79 14.36 5.20
C LEU A 86 15.60 13.46 4.23
N LYS A 87 15.06 12.29 3.85
CA LYS A 87 15.71 11.38 2.89
C LYS A 87 15.83 11.95 1.47
N ARG A 88 14.90 12.83 1.07
CA ARG A 88 14.87 13.42 -0.27
C ARG A 88 15.82 14.61 -0.43
N LEU A 89 15.94 15.45 0.59
CA LEU A 89 16.63 16.74 0.48
C LEU A 89 18.09 16.71 0.92
N TYR A 90 18.47 15.78 1.80
CA TYR A 90 19.78 15.80 2.43
C TYR A 90 20.60 14.55 2.12
N PRO A 91 21.93 14.69 1.93
CA PRO A 91 22.84 13.56 1.81
C PRO A 91 23.08 12.98 3.21
N LEU A 92 22.30 11.96 3.57
CA LEU A 92 22.41 11.30 4.87
C LEU A 92 23.58 10.32 4.89
N SER A 93 24.30 10.27 6.02
CA SER A 93 25.20 9.16 6.32
C SER A 93 24.45 7.82 6.39
N SER A 94 25.17 6.70 6.35
CA SER A 94 24.56 5.36 6.51
C SER A 94 23.79 5.23 7.83
N ALA A 95 24.34 5.79 8.91
CA ALA A 95 23.71 5.76 10.23
C ALA A 95 22.41 6.60 10.28
N GLU A 96 22.42 7.79 9.68
CA GLU A 96 21.24 8.66 9.60
C GLU A 96 20.16 8.07 8.68
N ASN A 97 20.55 7.45 7.56
CA ASN A 97 19.63 6.73 6.70
C ASN A 97 18.93 5.60 7.45
N MET A 98 19.70 4.79 8.19
CA MET A 98 19.14 3.71 9.00
C MET A 98 18.24 4.25 10.12
N ARG A 99 18.61 5.35 10.78
CA ARG A 99 17.76 6.01 11.79
C ARG A 99 16.44 6.49 11.17
N ALA A 100 16.48 7.09 9.97
CA ALA A 100 15.29 7.54 9.26
C ALA A 100 14.37 6.37 8.88
N ASP A 101 14.93 5.26 8.40
CA ASP A 101 14.17 4.06 8.07
C ASP A 101 13.54 3.41 9.30
N GLN A 102 14.27 3.34 10.41
CA GLN A 102 13.72 2.90 11.69
C GLN A 102 12.58 3.82 12.18
N ALA A 103 12.73 5.14 12.04
CA ALA A 103 11.70 6.10 12.44
C ALA A 103 10.43 5.95 11.60
N ARG A 104 10.56 5.83 10.27
CA ARG A 104 9.43 5.58 9.36
C ARG A 104 8.74 4.26 9.67
N ALA A 105 9.51 3.20 9.91
CA ALA A 105 8.98 1.90 10.30
C ALA A 105 8.19 1.94 11.62
N ARG A 106 8.68 2.69 12.63
CA ARG A 106 7.94 2.89 13.89
C ARG A 106 6.61 3.59 13.66
N VAL A 107 6.59 4.65 12.85
CA VAL A 107 5.34 5.38 12.52
C VAL A 107 4.35 4.44 11.83
N TYR A 108 4.78 3.70 10.80
CA TYR A 108 3.90 2.75 10.12
C TYR A 108 3.40 1.62 11.02
N THR A 109 4.23 1.15 11.96
CA THR A 109 3.83 0.12 12.93
C THR A 109 2.71 0.65 13.84
N LYS A 110 2.90 1.81 14.47
CA LYS A 110 1.89 2.43 15.34
C LYS A 110 0.60 2.78 14.59
N TRP A 111 0.72 3.24 13.35
CA TRP A 111 -0.45 3.52 12.52
C TRP A 111 -1.22 2.23 12.21
N ALA A 112 -0.51 1.15 11.86
CA ALA A 112 -1.13 -0.14 11.60
C ALA A 112 -1.83 -0.71 12.85
N GLU A 113 -1.23 -0.57 14.03
CA GLU A 113 -1.85 -0.94 15.31
C GLU A 113 -3.13 -0.13 15.59
N GLN A 114 -3.11 1.18 15.32
CA GLN A 114 -4.30 2.02 15.48
C GLN A 114 -5.41 1.65 14.48
N ASP A 115 -5.05 1.33 13.24
CA ASP A 115 -6.00 0.86 12.23
C ASP A 115 -6.62 -0.47 12.64
N LEU A 116 -5.83 -1.39 13.20
CA LEU A 116 -6.36 -2.64 13.78
C LEU A 116 -7.36 -2.37 14.89
N ALA A 117 -7.02 -1.49 15.84
CA ALA A 117 -7.89 -1.13 16.95
C ALA A 117 -9.22 -0.51 16.47
N ARG A 118 -9.22 0.14 15.29
CA ARG A 118 -10.39 0.70 14.63
C ARG A 118 -11.09 -0.25 13.64
N GLN A 119 -10.65 -1.51 13.57
CA GLN A 119 -11.16 -2.53 12.64
C GLN A 119 -10.98 -2.17 11.15
N TYR A 120 -10.03 -1.29 10.84
CA TYR A 120 -9.63 -0.95 9.47
C TYR A 120 -8.58 -1.94 8.94
N TYR A 121 -8.95 -3.22 8.87
CA TYR A 121 -8.00 -4.32 8.63
C TYR A 121 -7.18 -4.16 7.33
N ARG A 122 -7.81 -3.72 6.23
CA ARG A 122 -7.10 -3.47 4.96
C ARG A 122 -6.08 -2.33 5.05
N ALA A 123 -6.37 -1.30 5.86
CA ALA A 123 -5.44 -0.20 6.08
C ALA A 123 -4.27 -0.67 6.96
N ALA A 124 -4.58 -1.35 8.07
CA ALA A 124 -3.59 -1.96 8.95
C ALA A 124 -2.60 -2.86 8.20
N PHE A 125 -3.11 -3.76 7.35
CA PHE A 125 -2.27 -4.65 6.53
C PHE A 125 -1.33 -3.87 5.60
N ARG A 126 -1.82 -2.81 4.95
CA ARG A 126 -1.01 -1.99 4.04
C ARG A 126 0.06 -1.19 4.78
N HIS A 127 -0.27 -0.62 5.94
CA HIS A 127 0.72 0.08 6.76
C HIS A 127 1.77 -0.87 7.33
N ALA A 128 1.38 -2.07 7.77
CA ALA A 128 2.32 -3.12 8.17
C ALA A 128 3.23 -3.56 7.00
N GLN A 129 2.70 -3.67 5.77
CA GLN A 129 3.52 -3.97 4.59
C GLN A 129 4.64 -2.94 4.40
N LYS A 130 4.38 -1.65 4.66
CA LYS A 130 5.42 -0.61 4.56
C LYS A 130 6.56 -0.80 5.54
N VAL A 131 6.31 -1.38 6.72
CA VAL A 131 7.38 -1.72 7.66
C VAL A 131 8.29 -2.80 7.08
N ILE A 132 7.70 -3.84 6.49
CA ILE A 132 8.41 -4.95 5.85
C ILE A 132 9.21 -4.45 4.64
N ASP A 133 8.62 -3.58 3.81
CA ASP A 133 9.30 -2.99 2.65
C ASP A 133 10.56 -2.18 3.05
N ILE A 134 10.55 -1.58 4.25
CA ILE A 134 11.65 -0.72 4.74
C ILE A 134 12.73 -1.54 5.47
N LEU A 135 12.36 -2.43 6.38
CA LEU A 135 13.31 -3.11 7.28
C LEU A 135 13.49 -4.60 7.00
N GLY A 136 12.68 -5.18 6.11
CA GLY A 136 12.58 -6.60 5.87
C GLY A 136 11.71 -7.33 6.90
N PRO A 137 11.29 -8.57 6.62
CA PRO A 137 10.41 -9.35 7.48
C PRO A 137 11.11 -9.93 8.73
N ASP A 138 12.42 -10.16 8.67
CA ASP A 138 13.13 -11.01 9.65
C ASP A 138 13.66 -10.27 10.88
N LYS A 139 13.46 -8.94 10.94
CA LYS A 139 13.94 -8.09 12.03
C LYS A 139 12.78 -7.69 12.93
N GLY A 140 13.05 -7.38 14.21
CA GLY A 140 12.03 -7.10 15.23
C GLY A 140 10.76 -6.37 14.74
N PRO A 141 10.86 -5.15 14.19
CA PRO A 141 9.68 -4.43 13.66
C PRO A 141 8.98 -5.13 12.48
N GLY A 142 9.73 -5.82 11.62
CA GLY A 142 9.18 -6.64 10.53
C GLY A 142 8.39 -7.85 11.03
N ILE A 143 8.85 -8.49 12.11
CA ILE A 143 8.13 -9.60 12.75
C ILE A 143 6.79 -9.09 13.33
N THR A 144 6.81 -7.94 14.01
CA THR A 144 5.58 -7.29 14.50
C THR A 144 4.63 -6.96 13.35
N ALA A 145 5.16 -6.45 12.23
CA ALA A 145 4.35 -6.16 11.06
C ALA A 145 3.71 -7.41 10.43
N LEU A 146 4.42 -8.53 10.38
CA LEU A 146 3.86 -9.81 9.93
C LEU A 146 2.71 -10.28 10.83
N GLU A 147 2.84 -10.11 12.15
CA GLU A 147 1.76 -10.45 13.07
C GLU A 147 0.53 -9.54 12.87
N ILE A 148 0.74 -8.23 12.69
CA ILE A 148 -0.33 -7.29 12.34
C ILE A 148 -1.02 -7.71 11.04
N GLN A 149 -0.26 -8.10 10.01
CA GLN A 149 -0.82 -8.57 8.74
C GLN A 149 -1.66 -9.84 8.94
N ARG A 150 -1.17 -10.80 9.73
CA ARG A 150 -1.90 -12.02 10.05
C ARG A 150 -3.22 -11.71 10.75
N VAL A 151 -3.19 -10.89 11.80
CA VAL A 151 -4.39 -10.50 12.56
C VAL A 151 -5.38 -9.75 11.65
N ALA A 152 -4.89 -8.81 10.84
CA ALA A 152 -5.71 -8.08 9.88
C ALA A 152 -6.38 -9.03 8.88
N LEU A 153 -5.64 -9.98 8.31
CA LEU A 153 -6.19 -10.96 7.39
C LEU A 153 -7.23 -11.85 8.07
N THR A 154 -6.93 -12.41 9.23
CA THR A 154 -7.90 -13.28 9.93
C THR A 154 -9.18 -12.54 10.27
N ALA A 155 -9.11 -11.31 10.76
CA ALA A 155 -10.28 -10.56 11.20
C ALA A 155 -11.03 -9.85 10.05
N GLY A 156 -10.34 -9.50 8.97
CA GLY A 156 -10.91 -8.76 7.85
C GLY A 156 -11.28 -9.60 6.63
N THR A 157 -10.95 -10.89 6.62
CA THR A 157 -11.27 -11.77 5.49
C THR A 157 -12.76 -12.04 5.45
N LEU A 158 -13.34 -11.78 4.27
CA LEU A 158 -14.72 -12.06 3.98
C LEU A 158 -14.81 -13.37 3.20
N THR A 159 -15.78 -14.18 3.56
CA THR A 159 -16.03 -15.48 2.95
C THR A 159 -17.04 -15.35 1.81
N VAL A 160 -16.74 -15.96 0.67
CA VAL A 160 -17.55 -15.86 -0.55
C VAL A 160 -17.89 -17.26 -1.05
N ALA A 161 -19.19 -17.54 -1.17
CA ALA A 161 -19.68 -18.73 -1.85
C ALA A 161 -19.95 -18.44 -3.32
N ILE A 162 -19.33 -19.20 -4.20
CA ILE A 162 -19.59 -19.09 -5.63
C ILE A 162 -20.48 -20.27 -6.01
N LEU A 163 -21.70 -19.98 -6.45
CA LEU A 163 -22.65 -21.03 -6.80
C LEU A 163 -22.41 -21.50 -8.25
N PRO A 164 -22.71 -22.77 -8.57
CA PRO A 164 -22.69 -23.28 -9.93
C PRO A 164 -23.47 -22.38 -10.88
N PHE A 165 -22.88 -22.10 -12.03
CA PHE A 165 -23.54 -21.30 -13.05
C PHE A 165 -24.66 -22.08 -13.71
N TRP A 166 -25.65 -21.34 -14.23
CA TRP A 166 -26.76 -21.91 -14.99
C TRP A 166 -26.94 -21.19 -16.32
N SER A 167 -27.53 -21.89 -17.28
CA SER A 167 -27.98 -21.25 -18.51
C SER A 167 -29.36 -20.64 -18.30
N SER A 168 -29.59 -19.46 -18.87
CA SER A 168 -30.96 -18.99 -19.08
C SER A 168 -31.72 -19.94 -20.01
N GLU A 169 -33.06 -19.95 -19.95
CA GLU A 169 -33.87 -20.83 -20.82
C GLU A 169 -33.53 -20.64 -22.30
N ARG A 170 -33.23 -19.40 -22.72
CA ARG A 170 -32.84 -19.07 -24.09
C ARG A 170 -31.54 -19.76 -24.54
N VAL A 171 -30.55 -19.82 -23.65
CA VAL A 171 -29.22 -20.38 -23.96
C VAL A 171 -29.18 -21.89 -23.77
N ALA A 172 -30.06 -22.44 -22.93
CA ALA A 172 -30.08 -23.87 -22.64
C ALA A 172 -30.31 -24.73 -23.88
N ASP A 173 -31.01 -24.20 -24.90
CA ASP A 173 -31.28 -24.88 -26.16
C ASP A 173 -30.16 -24.69 -27.21
N GLU A 174 -29.39 -23.61 -27.11
CA GLU A 174 -28.36 -23.23 -28.09
C GLU A 174 -26.95 -23.68 -27.69
N ALA A 175 -26.62 -23.65 -26.39
CA ALA A 175 -25.30 -23.99 -25.89
C ALA A 175 -25.10 -25.51 -25.75
N PRO A 176 -23.87 -26.01 -25.90
CA PRO A 176 -23.53 -27.39 -25.58
C PRO A 176 -24.00 -27.78 -24.17
N ARG A 177 -24.56 -29.00 -24.04
CA ARG A 177 -25.01 -29.51 -22.75
C ARG A 177 -23.84 -29.55 -21.77
N GLY A 178 -24.00 -28.89 -20.61
CA GLY A 178 -22.99 -28.84 -19.57
C GLY A 178 -22.03 -27.65 -19.64
N MET A 179 -22.11 -26.80 -20.67
CA MET A 179 -21.22 -25.65 -20.86
C MET A 179 -21.17 -24.71 -19.64
N ALA A 180 -22.31 -24.40 -19.02
CA ALA A 180 -22.35 -23.55 -17.83
C ALA A 180 -21.59 -24.17 -16.64
N ARG A 181 -21.64 -25.50 -16.51
CA ARG A 181 -20.92 -26.22 -15.47
C ARG A 181 -19.43 -26.26 -15.76
N GLU A 182 -19.05 -26.49 -17.01
CA GLU A 182 -17.66 -26.47 -17.44
C GLU A 182 -17.02 -25.08 -17.23
N LEU A 183 -17.71 -24.01 -17.62
CA LEU A 183 -17.29 -22.63 -17.35
C LEU A 183 -17.12 -22.35 -15.85
N TYR A 184 -18.06 -22.82 -15.03
CA TYR A 184 -17.98 -22.69 -13.58
C TYR A 184 -16.75 -23.44 -13.02
N ASP A 185 -16.51 -24.67 -13.46
CA ASP A 185 -15.37 -25.47 -13.01
C ASP A 185 -14.04 -24.80 -13.43
N ILE A 186 -13.92 -24.32 -14.67
CA ILE A 186 -12.74 -23.57 -15.15
C ILE A 186 -12.48 -22.33 -14.28
N LEU A 187 -13.49 -21.48 -14.09
CA LEU A 187 -13.31 -20.26 -13.29
C LEU A 187 -12.91 -20.57 -11.86
N LEU A 188 -13.52 -21.60 -11.27
CA LEU A 188 -13.29 -21.93 -9.89
C LEU A 188 -11.91 -22.54 -9.65
N TYR A 189 -11.45 -23.44 -10.52
CA TYR A 189 -10.19 -24.14 -10.34
C TYR A 189 -8.98 -23.43 -10.98
N GLU A 190 -9.18 -22.66 -12.05
CA GLU A 190 -8.07 -21.98 -12.75
C GLU A 190 -7.89 -20.53 -12.33
N TYR A 191 -8.98 -19.78 -12.09
CA TYR A 191 -8.91 -18.33 -11.88
C TYR A 191 -9.17 -17.89 -10.44
N LEU A 192 -9.90 -18.71 -9.67
CA LEU A 192 -10.33 -18.37 -8.31
C LEU A 192 -9.70 -19.28 -7.25
N SER A 193 -8.78 -20.14 -7.67
CA SER A 193 -7.97 -21.00 -6.80
C SER A 193 -6.85 -20.23 -6.10
N GLU A 194 -6.45 -19.08 -6.63
CA GLU A 194 -5.47 -18.21 -5.97
C GLU A 194 -6.12 -17.36 -4.87
N PRO A 195 -5.52 -17.30 -3.67
CA PRO A 195 -6.06 -16.53 -2.56
C PRO A 195 -5.94 -15.02 -2.83
N VAL A 196 -7.08 -14.36 -2.99
CA VAL A 196 -7.15 -12.89 -3.01
C VAL A 196 -7.15 -12.39 -1.57
N LEU A 197 -6.29 -11.40 -1.25
CA LEU A 197 -6.23 -10.85 0.10
C LEU A 197 -7.61 -10.38 0.57
N PHE A 198 -7.96 -10.77 1.80
CA PHE A 198 -9.26 -10.49 2.44
C PHE A 198 -10.48 -11.18 1.81
N ILE A 199 -10.29 -12.16 0.92
CA ILE A 199 -11.37 -12.96 0.34
C ILE A 199 -11.03 -14.44 0.49
N ALA A 200 -11.89 -15.18 1.18
CA ALA A 200 -11.82 -16.64 1.26
C ALA A 200 -12.97 -17.24 0.45
N VAL A 201 -12.64 -17.98 -0.61
CA VAL A 201 -13.65 -18.72 -1.38
C VAL A 201 -14.07 -19.97 -0.59
N ALA A 202 -15.38 -20.18 -0.44
CA ALA A 202 -15.91 -21.35 0.25
C ALA A 202 -15.57 -22.64 -0.50
N ASP A 203 -15.40 -23.74 0.24
CA ASP A 203 -15.13 -25.05 -0.33
C ASP A 203 -16.24 -25.42 -1.36
N PRO A 204 -15.88 -25.69 -2.62
CA PRO A 204 -16.86 -26.00 -3.66
C PRO A 204 -17.69 -27.24 -3.34
N GLY A 205 -17.11 -28.26 -2.71
CA GLY A 205 -17.81 -29.47 -2.28
C GLY A 205 -18.87 -29.20 -1.21
N VAL A 206 -18.63 -28.24 -0.32
CA VAL A 206 -19.62 -27.77 0.68
C VAL A 206 -20.78 -27.06 -0.02
N VAL A 207 -20.48 -26.17 -0.98
CA VAL A 207 -21.49 -25.49 -1.81
C VAL A 207 -22.37 -26.50 -2.55
N HIS A 208 -21.77 -27.46 -3.26
CA HIS A 208 -22.50 -28.50 -3.99
C HIS A 208 -23.37 -29.37 -3.08
N ARG A 209 -22.87 -29.73 -1.90
CA ARG A 209 -23.62 -30.52 -0.92
C ARG A 209 -24.88 -29.78 -0.47
N GLU A 210 -24.76 -28.49 -0.19
CA GLU A 210 -25.90 -27.70 0.28
C GLU A 210 -26.93 -27.45 -0.83
N ILE A 211 -26.48 -27.21 -2.06
CA ILE A 211 -27.37 -27.10 -3.24
C ILE A 211 -28.15 -28.40 -3.46
N ARG A 212 -27.48 -29.55 -3.39
CA ARG A 212 -28.13 -30.87 -3.51
C ARG A 212 -29.12 -31.13 -2.37
N ARG A 213 -28.77 -30.76 -1.13
CA ARG A 213 -29.63 -30.90 0.04
C ARG A 213 -30.94 -30.12 -0.12
N LEU A 214 -30.86 -28.92 -0.67
CA LEU A 214 -32.02 -28.08 -0.97
C LEU A 214 -32.80 -28.52 -2.22
N ARG A 215 -32.37 -29.64 -2.85
CA ARG A 215 -33.00 -30.28 -4.03
C ARG A 215 -33.16 -29.33 -5.21
N PHE A 216 -32.21 -28.42 -5.40
CA PHE A 216 -32.21 -27.55 -6.56
C PHE A 216 -31.92 -28.37 -7.82
N ARG A 217 -32.82 -28.27 -8.80
CA ARG A 217 -32.68 -28.91 -10.12
C ARG A 217 -32.69 -27.82 -11.19
N ASP A 218 -31.60 -27.73 -11.95
CA ASP A 218 -31.47 -27.23 -13.34
C ASP A 218 -32.25 -25.96 -13.74
N ARG A 219 -32.59 -25.09 -12.79
CA ARG A 219 -33.26 -23.80 -13.04
C ARG A 219 -32.48 -22.67 -12.40
N ALA A 220 -32.62 -21.48 -12.99
CA ALA A 220 -32.01 -20.26 -12.46
C ALA A 220 -32.29 -20.08 -10.96
N LEU A 221 -31.22 -19.99 -10.16
CA LEU A 221 -31.34 -19.77 -8.72
C LEU A 221 -31.89 -18.37 -8.47
N SER A 222 -33.02 -18.29 -7.78
CA SER A 222 -33.51 -17.00 -7.30
C SER A 222 -32.55 -16.41 -6.26
N ARG A 223 -32.50 -15.09 -6.15
CA ARG A 223 -31.65 -14.39 -5.15
C ARG A 223 -31.90 -14.87 -3.72
N ASN A 224 -33.16 -15.15 -3.37
CA ASN A 224 -33.53 -15.66 -2.04
C ASN A 224 -32.95 -17.05 -1.77
N MET A 225 -32.87 -17.90 -2.79
CA MET A 225 -32.29 -19.23 -2.68
C MET A 225 -30.77 -19.15 -2.55
N ALA A 226 -30.13 -18.31 -3.34
CA ALA A 226 -28.68 -18.07 -3.25
C ALA A 226 -28.30 -17.56 -1.85
N ALA A 227 -29.05 -16.59 -1.31
CA ALA A 227 -28.87 -16.10 0.04
C ALA A 227 -29.02 -17.20 1.10
N ARG A 228 -30.00 -18.10 0.95
CA ARG A 228 -30.19 -19.24 1.86
C ARG A 228 -29.02 -20.22 1.81
N VAL A 229 -28.46 -20.50 0.63
CA VAL A 229 -27.25 -21.32 0.52
C VAL A 229 -26.11 -20.68 1.30
N GLY A 230 -25.83 -19.40 1.07
CA GLY A 230 -24.77 -18.67 1.77
C GLY A 230 -24.94 -18.67 3.29
N GLN A 231 -26.16 -18.44 3.78
CA GLN A 231 -26.47 -18.51 5.21
C GLN A 231 -26.21 -19.91 5.79
N ASN A 232 -26.59 -20.97 5.07
CA ASN A 232 -26.42 -22.34 5.55
C ASN A 232 -24.96 -22.80 5.62
N ILE A 233 -24.08 -22.20 4.82
CA ILE A 233 -22.64 -22.50 4.81
C ILE A 233 -21.81 -21.38 5.47
N ASN A 234 -22.48 -20.43 6.13
CA ASN A 234 -21.89 -19.32 6.88
C ASN A 234 -20.92 -18.45 6.06
N THR A 235 -21.35 -18.05 4.85
CA THR A 235 -20.58 -17.12 4.02
C THR A 235 -21.13 -15.70 4.07
N ASP A 236 -20.25 -14.71 4.03
CA ASP A 236 -20.60 -13.28 4.01
C ASP A 236 -21.25 -12.86 2.68
N PHE A 237 -20.77 -13.41 1.57
CA PHE A 237 -21.28 -13.10 0.23
C PHE A 237 -21.57 -14.37 -0.57
N VAL A 238 -22.49 -14.22 -1.52
CA VAL A 238 -22.83 -15.26 -2.49
C VAL A 238 -22.74 -14.68 -3.89
N VAL A 239 -21.97 -15.33 -4.75
CA VAL A 239 -21.86 -15.00 -6.17
C VAL A 239 -22.73 -15.98 -6.95
N ILE A 240 -23.56 -15.41 -7.82
CA ILE A 240 -24.38 -16.13 -8.77
C ILE A 240 -23.99 -15.71 -10.18
N GLY A 241 -23.93 -16.68 -11.09
CA GLY A 241 -23.60 -16.45 -12.50
C GLY A 241 -24.60 -17.16 -13.40
N SER A 242 -24.96 -16.50 -14.50
CA SER A 242 -25.83 -17.08 -15.53
C SER A 242 -25.30 -16.82 -16.93
N MET A 243 -25.42 -17.80 -17.81
CA MET A 243 -25.16 -17.64 -19.23
C MET A 243 -26.39 -17.06 -19.93
N GLU A 244 -26.23 -15.88 -20.50
CA GLU A 244 -27.30 -15.14 -21.21
C GLU A 244 -27.20 -15.23 -22.74
N SER A 245 -26.03 -15.55 -23.29
CA SER A 245 -25.83 -15.81 -24.71
C SER A 245 -24.72 -16.84 -24.95
N TYR A 246 -24.80 -17.58 -26.04
CA TYR A 246 -23.73 -18.43 -26.56
C TYR A 246 -23.56 -18.17 -28.06
N LEU A 247 -22.32 -18.02 -28.51
CA LEU A 247 -21.97 -17.79 -29.91
C LEU A 247 -20.78 -18.70 -30.22
N GLN A 248 -20.92 -19.50 -31.28
CA GLN A 248 -19.85 -20.35 -31.78
C GLN A 248 -19.38 -19.77 -33.11
N GLU A 249 -18.14 -19.28 -33.15
CA GLU A 249 -17.51 -18.88 -34.39
C GLU A 249 -16.85 -20.12 -35.01
N GLU A 250 -17.36 -20.57 -36.16
CA GLU A 250 -16.68 -21.58 -36.97
C GLU A 250 -15.42 -20.93 -37.58
N GLN A 251 -14.24 -21.41 -37.16
CA GLN A 251 -13.04 -21.17 -37.96
C GLN A 251 -13.11 -22.11 -39.16
N ASP A 252 -13.36 -21.54 -40.34
CA ASP A 252 -13.24 -22.26 -41.61
C ASP A 252 -11.84 -22.90 -41.69
N PRO A 253 -11.74 -24.23 -41.90
CA PRO A 253 -10.45 -24.87 -42.10
C PRO A 253 -9.85 -24.38 -43.43
N GLN A 254 -8.71 -23.70 -43.35
CA GLN A 254 -7.89 -23.35 -44.52
C GLN A 254 -7.24 -24.58 -45.16
#